data_AF-A0A1W1W0D1-F1
#
_entry.id   AF-A0A1W1W0D1-F1
#
_cell.length_a   1.000
_cell.length_b   1.000
_cell.length_c   1.000
_cell.angle_alpha   90.00
_cell.angle_beta   90.00
_cell.angle_gamma   90.00
#
_symmetry.space_group_name_H-M   'P 1'
#
loop_
_entity.id
_entity.type
_entity.pdbx_description
1 polymer ?
#
loop_
_entity_poly.entity_id
_entity_poly.type
_entity_poly.pdbx_seq_one_letter_code
_entity_poly.pdbx_strand_id
1 'polypeptide(L)'
;MGTSQVPLRRVAGLRFFKLLGSGADNGFGLRPNLHLYGMMAVWESAAAAEAFFTAHPLWADYQRRSHEIWTARLAPIKAHGLWDGINPFDYSTEMSPSDGPVAVLTRASIRWWKTPRFWRYVAPTSAAIANASGVLAAVGLGELPVVRQATFSIWESARAMQQYAYRDEKHKEVIRLTRQEKWYGEELFARFRVLSSEGTWGGKNPLASAGSF
;
A
#
# COMPACT_ATOMS: atom_id res chain seq x y z
N MET A 1 -3.36 16.55 -1.39
CA MET A 1 -2.66 15.61 -2.30
C MET A 1 -3.37 15.44 -3.64
N GLY A 2 -4.68 15.19 -3.74
CA GLY A 2 -5.34 14.81 -5.00
C GLY A 2 -5.17 15.73 -6.24
N THR A 3 -4.84 17.02 -6.05
CA THR A 3 -4.62 17.99 -7.13
C THR A 3 -3.19 18.00 -7.68
N SER A 4 -2.27 17.26 -7.07
CA SER A 4 -0.84 17.31 -7.38
C SER A 4 -0.40 16.41 -8.54
N GLN A 5 -1.34 15.88 -9.34
CA GLN A 5 -1.00 14.95 -10.42
C GLN A 5 -0.12 15.60 -11.49
N VAL A 6 -0.44 16.82 -11.91
CA VAL A 6 0.30 17.55 -12.95
C VAL A 6 1.74 17.86 -12.51
N PRO A 7 2.01 18.43 -11.32
CA PRO A 7 3.38 18.67 -10.89
C PRO A 7 4.17 17.37 -10.72
N LEU A 8 3.56 16.29 -10.21
CA LEU A 8 4.24 15.00 -10.06
C LEU A 8 4.68 14.40 -11.40
N ARG A 9 3.87 14.51 -12.46
CA ARG A 9 4.25 14.06 -13.81
C ARG A 9 5.49 14.76 -14.38
N ARG A 10 5.90 15.91 -13.80
CA ARG A 10 7.07 16.69 -14.22
C ARG A 10 8.29 16.47 -13.33
N VAL A 11 8.16 15.67 -12.27
CA VAL A 11 9.29 15.35 -11.38
C VAL A 11 10.27 14.46 -12.13
N ALA A 12 11.52 14.93 -12.25
CA ALA A 12 12.59 14.18 -12.89
C ALA A 12 12.79 12.81 -12.20
N GLY A 13 12.91 11.76 -13.00
CA GLY A 13 13.13 10.39 -12.53
C GLY A 13 11.94 9.72 -11.83
N LEU A 14 10.79 10.39 -11.66
CA LEU A 14 9.57 9.74 -11.17
C LEU A 14 8.90 8.95 -12.30
N ARG A 15 8.92 7.62 -12.21
CA ARG A 15 8.44 6.71 -13.26
C ARG A 15 6.97 6.33 -13.09
N PHE A 16 6.51 6.23 -11.85
CA PHE A 16 5.14 5.87 -11.52
C PHE A 16 4.75 6.54 -10.21
N PHE A 17 3.51 7.00 -10.10
CA PHE A 17 2.96 7.42 -8.83
C PHE A 17 1.45 7.23 -8.75
N LYS A 18 0.97 7.07 -7.52
CA LYS A 18 -0.44 6.99 -7.16
C LYS A 18 -0.70 7.80 -5.91
N LEU A 19 -1.68 8.69 -6.00
CA LEU A 19 -2.19 9.46 -4.88
C LEU A 19 -3.47 8.79 -4.41
N LEU A 20 -3.51 8.46 -3.13
CA LEU A 20 -4.52 7.61 -2.55
C LEU A 20 -5.22 8.36 -1.42
N GLY A 21 -6.55 8.36 -1.42
CA GLY A 21 -7.32 8.68 -0.23
C GLY A 21 -7.44 7.44 0.66
N SER A 22 -8.09 7.61 1.81
CA SER A 22 -8.48 6.50 2.67
C SER A 22 -9.95 6.60 3.06
N GLY A 23 -10.54 5.47 3.41
CA GLY A 23 -11.81 5.41 4.12
C GLY A 23 -11.66 5.69 5.62
N ALA A 24 -12.78 5.85 6.32
CA ALA A 24 -12.85 5.78 7.78
C ALA A 24 -12.34 4.41 8.29
N ASP A 25 -12.27 4.22 9.61
CA ASP A 25 -11.86 2.95 10.21
C ASP A 25 -10.52 2.44 9.65
N ASN A 26 -9.51 3.34 9.68
CA ASN A 26 -8.16 3.09 9.18
C ASN A 26 -8.10 2.69 7.69
N GLY A 27 -9.03 3.23 6.90
CA GLY A 27 -9.06 3.03 5.45
C GLY A 27 -10.08 2.01 4.94
N PHE A 28 -10.71 1.25 5.84
CA PHE A 28 -11.58 0.13 5.49
C PHE A 28 -13.07 0.46 5.51
N GLY A 29 -13.44 1.63 6.04
CA GLY A 29 -14.81 2.14 6.06
C GLY A 29 -15.23 2.78 4.73
N LEU A 30 -16.54 2.76 4.45
CA LEU A 30 -17.13 3.35 3.23
C LEU A 30 -17.13 4.89 3.22
N ARG A 31 -17.06 5.51 4.40
CA ARG A 31 -17.04 6.97 4.53
C ARG A 31 -15.65 7.49 4.22
N PRO A 32 -15.48 8.60 3.48
CA PRO A 32 -14.15 9.13 3.20
C PRO A 32 -13.48 9.62 4.49
N ASN A 33 -12.20 9.32 4.64
CA ASN A 33 -11.36 9.92 5.66
C ASN A 33 -10.55 11.07 5.04
N LEU A 34 -10.81 12.28 5.52
CA LEU A 34 -10.20 13.50 5.01
C LEU A 34 -8.83 13.82 5.63
N HIS A 35 -8.36 12.99 6.56
CA HIS A 35 -7.14 13.22 7.35
C HIS A 35 -5.99 12.29 6.97
N LEU A 36 -6.26 11.18 6.28
CA LEU A 36 -5.26 10.18 5.93
C LEU A 36 -5.21 9.98 4.41
N TYR A 37 -4.03 10.19 3.85
CA TYR A 37 -3.73 10.04 2.44
C TYR A 37 -2.45 9.23 2.27
N GLY A 38 -2.34 8.52 1.15
CA GLY A 38 -1.16 7.76 0.78
C GLY A 38 -0.57 8.24 -0.54
N MET A 39 0.73 8.01 -0.69
CA MET A 39 1.42 8.11 -1.97
C MET A 39 2.26 6.86 -2.18
N MET A 40 2.02 6.17 -3.29
CA MET A 40 2.95 5.15 -3.80
C MET A 40 3.69 5.77 -4.97
N ALA A 41 5.01 5.68 -4.99
CA ALA A 41 5.82 6.24 -6.05
C ALA A 41 7.03 5.33 -6.33
N VAL A 42 7.41 5.29 -7.60
CA VAL A 42 8.57 4.53 -8.10
C VAL A 42 9.45 5.48 -8.88
N TRP A 43 10.71 5.54 -8.50
CA TRP A 43 11.72 6.36 -9.15
C TRP A 43 12.65 5.50 -10.00
N GLU A 44 13.39 6.14 -10.91
CA GLU A 44 14.45 5.52 -11.70
C GLU A 44 15.68 5.18 -10.84
N SER A 45 15.92 5.94 -9.78
CA SER A 45 17.06 5.75 -8.87
C SER A 45 16.75 6.26 -7.47
N ALA A 46 17.53 5.79 -6.48
CA ALA A 46 17.47 6.31 -5.12
C ALA A 46 17.83 7.80 -5.05
N ALA A 47 18.77 8.26 -5.88
CA ALA A 47 19.17 9.67 -5.95
C ALA A 47 18.03 10.58 -6.46
N ALA A 48 17.27 10.13 -7.46
CA ALA A 48 16.10 10.88 -7.96
C ALA A 48 14.99 10.97 -6.89
N ALA A 49 14.77 9.89 -6.14
CA ALA A 49 13.84 9.90 -5.01
C ALA A 49 14.30 10.89 -3.93
N GLU A 50 15.59 10.83 -3.55
CA GLU A 50 16.16 11.72 -2.53
C GLU A 50 16.03 13.19 -2.95
N ALA A 51 16.37 13.54 -4.19
CA ALA A 51 16.22 14.90 -4.71
C ALA A 51 14.77 15.42 -4.56
N PHE A 52 13.76 14.57 -4.78
CA PHE A 52 12.37 14.95 -4.56
C PHE A 52 12.07 15.22 -3.08
N PHE A 53 12.46 14.31 -2.19
CA PHE A 53 12.16 14.40 -0.76
C PHE A 53 12.97 15.46 -0.02
N THR A 54 14.15 15.85 -0.51
CA THR A 54 14.96 16.90 0.12
C THR A 54 14.57 18.30 -0.35
N ALA A 55 14.30 18.48 -1.64
CA ALA A 55 14.29 19.82 -2.24
C ALA A 55 13.02 20.20 -3.00
N HIS A 56 12.13 19.24 -3.33
CA HIS A 56 11.01 19.57 -4.20
C HIS A 56 9.92 20.37 -3.46
N PRO A 57 9.45 21.52 -4.00
CA PRO A 57 8.48 22.38 -3.32
C PRO A 57 7.17 21.68 -2.93
N LEU A 58 6.71 20.74 -3.77
CA LEU A 58 5.52 19.94 -3.47
C LEU A 58 5.67 19.10 -2.19
N TRP A 59 6.86 18.53 -1.96
CA TRP A 59 7.10 17.75 -0.75
C TRP A 59 7.18 18.64 0.48
N ALA A 60 7.86 19.79 0.39
CA ALA A 60 7.87 20.80 1.44
C ALA A 60 6.44 21.28 1.79
N ASP A 61 5.58 21.42 0.79
CA ASP A 61 4.16 21.74 0.99
C ASP A 61 3.39 20.64 1.72
N TYR A 62 3.69 19.37 1.44
CA TYR A 62 3.11 18.25 2.19
C TYR A 62 3.60 18.24 3.63
N GLN A 63 4.89 18.42 3.86
CA GLN A 63 5.46 18.51 5.22
C GLN A 63 4.80 19.63 6.02
N ARG A 64 4.63 20.81 5.43
CA ARG A 64 4.02 21.96 6.10
C ARG A 64 2.54 21.78 6.44
N ARG A 65 1.80 21.00 5.64
CA ARG A 65 0.34 20.82 5.77
C ARG A 65 -0.08 19.56 6.52
N SER A 66 0.88 18.72 6.89
CA SER A 66 0.62 17.46 7.57
C SER A 66 1.02 17.56 9.03
N HIS A 67 0.17 17.04 9.92
CA HIS A 67 0.52 16.89 11.33
C HIS A 67 1.59 15.79 11.52
N GLU A 68 1.48 14.72 10.76
CA GLU A 68 2.44 13.62 10.73
C GLU A 68 2.65 13.14 9.30
N ILE A 69 3.86 12.66 9.01
CA ILE A 69 4.20 11.98 7.78
C ILE A 69 5.04 10.78 8.16
N TRP A 70 4.71 9.63 7.59
CA TRP A 70 5.55 8.45 7.64
C TRP A 70 5.90 8.02 6.22
N THR A 71 7.19 7.79 6.00
CA THR A 71 7.74 7.38 4.70
C THR A 71 8.52 6.09 4.88
N ALA A 72 8.31 5.11 4.00
CA ALA A 72 9.13 3.92 3.90
C ALA A 72 9.79 3.82 2.52
N ARG A 73 11.10 3.55 2.51
CA ARG A 73 11.85 3.19 1.30
C ARG A 73 11.76 1.68 1.12
N LEU A 74 11.32 1.24 -0.06
CA LEU A 74 10.94 -0.15 -0.31
C LEU A 74 11.70 -0.72 -1.51
N ALA A 75 12.23 -1.94 -1.38
CA ALA A 75 12.78 -2.71 -2.50
C ALA A 75 11.79 -3.81 -2.92
N PRO A 76 11.28 -3.81 -4.17
CA PRO A 76 10.38 -4.86 -4.62
C PRO A 76 11.03 -6.24 -4.60
N ILE A 77 10.32 -7.23 -4.05
CA ILE A 77 10.73 -8.65 -4.03
C ILE A 77 9.96 -9.41 -5.11
N LYS A 78 8.67 -9.13 -5.24
CA LYS A 78 7.79 -9.77 -6.20
C LYS A 78 6.58 -8.90 -6.47
N ALA A 79 6.19 -8.76 -7.72
CA ALA A 79 4.96 -8.10 -8.13
C ALA A 79 4.22 -8.91 -9.19
N HIS A 80 2.92 -9.08 -9.03
CA HIS A 80 2.05 -9.77 -9.98
C HIS A 80 0.84 -8.90 -10.29
N GLY A 81 0.42 -8.89 -11.56
CA GLY A 81 -0.70 -8.09 -12.03
C GLY A 81 -0.30 -6.68 -12.44
N LEU A 82 -1.29 -5.79 -12.56
CA LEU A 82 -1.18 -4.46 -13.16
C LEU A 82 -1.89 -3.40 -12.31
N TRP A 83 -1.37 -2.19 -12.36
CA TRP A 83 -2.01 -0.98 -11.85
C TRP A 83 -2.10 0.04 -12.99
N ASP A 84 -3.32 0.23 -13.49
CA ASP A 84 -3.60 1.10 -14.64
C ASP A 84 -2.83 0.66 -15.89
N GLY A 85 -2.86 -0.64 -16.17
CA GLY A 85 -2.31 -1.26 -17.36
C GLY A 85 -0.83 -1.63 -17.29
N ILE A 86 -0.12 -1.28 -16.21
CA ILE A 86 1.32 -1.51 -16.07
C ILE A 86 1.69 -2.20 -14.76
N ASN A 87 2.78 -2.96 -14.74
CA ASN A 87 3.43 -3.38 -13.51
C ASN A 87 4.62 -2.44 -13.25
N PRO A 88 4.57 -1.55 -12.25
CA PRO A 88 5.57 -0.50 -12.07
C PRO A 88 6.80 -0.98 -11.28
N PHE A 89 6.85 -2.24 -10.85
CA PHE A 89 7.86 -2.73 -9.92
C PHE A 89 8.87 -3.65 -10.59
N ASP A 90 10.10 -3.18 -10.72
CA ASP A 90 11.23 -3.99 -11.15
C ASP A 90 11.82 -4.73 -9.95
N TYR A 91 12.09 -6.04 -10.11
CA TYR A 91 12.75 -6.85 -9.09
C TYR A 91 13.63 -7.93 -9.73
N SER A 92 14.74 -8.26 -9.07
CA SER A 92 15.55 -9.42 -9.44
C SER A 92 15.00 -10.67 -8.75
N THR A 93 14.90 -11.78 -9.48
CA THR A 93 14.50 -13.09 -8.94
C THR A 93 15.49 -13.69 -7.95
N GLU A 94 16.70 -13.14 -7.85
CA GLU A 94 17.78 -13.64 -7.00
C GLU A 94 17.79 -13.07 -5.57
N MET A 95 16.83 -12.19 -5.23
CA MET A 95 16.77 -11.66 -3.87
C MET A 95 16.42 -12.77 -2.87
N SER A 96 17.39 -13.14 -2.03
CA SER A 96 17.22 -14.03 -0.90
C SER A 96 16.04 -13.59 0.00
N PRO A 97 15.36 -14.55 0.66
CA PRO A 97 14.36 -14.24 1.68
C PRO A 97 14.91 -13.19 2.64
N SER A 98 14.15 -12.12 2.91
CA SER A 98 14.57 -11.11 3.87
C SER A 98 14.27 -11.59 5.29
N ASP A 99 15.28 -11.59 6.16
CA ASP A 99 15.13 -11.86 7.60
C ASP A 99 14.57 -10.65 8.38
N GLY A 100 13.82 -9.77 7.70
CA GLY A 100 13.27 -8.54 8.28
C GLY A 100 11.87 -8.22 7.78
N PRO A 101 11.34 -7.04 8.16
CA PRO A 101 9.98 -6.63 7.86
C PRO A 101 9.68 -6.62 6.37
N VAL A 102 8.47 -7.06 6.05
CA VAL A 102 7.97 -7.12 4.69
C VAL A 102 6.78 -6.19 4.55
N ALA A 103 6.82 -5.32 3.54
CA ALA A 103 5.65 -4.56 3.13
C ALA A 103 4.88 -5.31 2.04
N VAL A 104 3.56 -5.20 2.08
CA VAL A 104 2.65 -5.79 1.08
C VAL A 104 1.70 -4.72 0.59
N LEU A 105 1.61 -4.62 -0.73
CA LEU A 105 0.60 -3.84 -1.44
C LEU A 105 -0.35 -4.80 -2.15
N THR A 106 -1.63 -4.71 -1.83
CA THR A 106 -2.70 -5.42 -2.52
C THR A 106 -3.65 -4.41 -3.13
N ARG A 107 -3.71 -4.31 -4.45
CA ARG A 107 -4.57 -3.39 -5.16
C ARG A 107 -5.56 -4.16 -6.02
N ALA A 108 -6.82 -3.74 -6.01
CA ALA A 108 -7.87 -4.31 -6.85
C ALA A 108 -8.79 -3.21 -7.40
N SER A 109 -9.08 -3.30 -8.70
CA SER A 109 -10.16 -2.57 -9.36
C SER A 109 -11.38 -3.46 -9.45
N ILE A 110 -12.44 -3.12 -8.73
CA ILE A 110 -13.67 -3.90 -8.67
C ILE A 110 -14.55 -3.53 -9.86
N ARG A 111 -15.14 -4.52 -10.53
CA ARG A 111 -16.17 -4.29 -11.56
C ARG A 111 -17.37 -3.61 -10.90
N TRP A 112 -17.70 -2.40 -11.35
CA TRP A 112 -18.67 -1.52 -10.69
C TRP A 112 -20.03 -2.19 -10.40
N TRP A 113 -20.53 -3.07 -11.28
CA TRP A 113 -21.78 -3.82 -11.09
C TRP A 113 -21.73 -4.93 -10.03
N LYS A 114 -20.56 -5.28 -9.48
CA LYS A 114 -20.40 -6.29 -8.41
C LYS A 114 -20.04 -5.68 -7.04
N THR A 115 -19.96 -4.35 -6.94
CA THR A 115 -19.51 -3.64 -5.73
C THR A 115 -20.33 -3.93 -4.46
N PRO A 116 -21.67 -4.00 -4.44
CA PRO A 116 -22.40 -4.15 -3.18
C PRO A 116 -22.14 -5.50 -2.50
N ARG A 117 -22.11 -6.58 -3.29
CA ARG A 117 -21.85 -7.93 -2.78
C ARG A 117 -20.40 -8.07 -2.34
N PHE A 118 -19.44 -7.50 -3.08
CA PHE A 118 -18.03 -7.47 -2.69
C PHE A 118 -17.82 -6.84 -1.31
N TRP A 119 -18.38 -5.65 -1.08
CA TRP A 119 -18.23 -4.92 0.19
C TRP A 119 -18.78 -5.69 1.39
N ARG A 120 -19.87 -6.46 1.22
CA ARG A 120 -20.43 -7.32 2.27
C ARG A 120 -19.45 -8.40 2.74
N TYR A 121 -18.61 -8.93 1.85
CA TYR A 121 -17.67 -10.02 2.17
C TYR A 121 -16.26 -9.55 2.51
N VAL A 122 -15.80 -8.43 1.93
CA VAL A 122 -14.40 -8.00 2.05
C VAL A 122 -14.17 -7.05 3.21
N ALA A 123 -15.12 -6.16 3.54
CA ALA A 123 -14.95 -5.21 4.65
C ALA A 123 -14.57 -5.89 5.99
N PRO A 124 -15.21 -7.01 6.40
CA PRO A 124 -14.85 -7.68 7.66
C PRO A 124 -13.43 -8.27 7.64
N THR A 125 -13.00 -8.84 6.51
CA THR A 125 -11.67 -9.46 6.39
C THR A 125 -10.57 -8.40 6.28
N SER A 126 -10.82 -7.31 5.55
CA SER A 126 -9.87 -6.20 5.44
C SER A 126 -9.70 -5.45 6.76
N ALA A 127 -10.77 -5.23 7.54
CA ALA A 127 -10.64 -4.64 8.87
C ALA A 127 -9.86 -5.55 9.85
N ALA A 128 -9.98 -6.88 9.70
CA ALA A 128 -9.28 -7.83 10.56
C ALA A 128 -7.75 -7.81 10.40
N ILE A 129 -7.23 -7.36 9.24
CA ILE A 129 -5.78 -7.31 9.01
C ILE A 129 -5.06 -6.42 10.02
N ALA A 130 -5.70 -5.33 10.46
CA ALA A 130 -5.10 -4.39 11.41
C ALA A 130 -4.84 -5.02 12.79
N ASN A 131 -5.51 -6.12 13.11
CA ASN A 131 -5.38 -6.85 14.37
C ASN A 131 -4.73 -8.23 14.19
N ALA A 132 -4.21 -8.54 13.00
CA ALA A 132 -3.59 -9.83 12.74
C ALA A 132 -2.22 -9.92 13.43
N SER A 133 -1.90 -11.11 13.96
CA SER A 133 -0.60 -11.38 14.59
C SER A 133 0.55 -11.14 13.59
N GLY A 134 1.56 -10.38 14.03
CA GLY A 134 2.73 -10.02 13.25
C GLY A 134 2.51 -8.87 12.26
N VAL A 135 1.35 -8.18 12.28
CA VAL A 135 1.15 -6.92 11.56
C VAL A 135 1.69 -5.77 12.41
N LEU A 136 2.60 -5.00 11.82
CA LEU A 136 3.16 -3.79 12.42
C LEU A 136 2.33 -2.55 12.10
N ALA A 137 1.80 -2.49 10.87
CA ALA A 137 0.83 -1.49 10.46
C ALA A 137 0.05 -1.97 9.24
N ALA A 138 -1.19 -1.49 9.07
CA ALA A 138 -1.98 -1.71 7.87
C ALA A 138 -2.93 -0.54 7.63
N VAL A 139 -3.21 -0.23 6.37
CA VAL A 139 -4.13 0.83 5.97
C VAL A 139 -4.86 0.46 4.69
N GLY A 140 -6.17 0.75 4.67
CA GLY A 140 -6.96 0.79 3.46
C GLY A 140 -6.79 2.13 2.74
N LEU A 141 -6.43 2.07 1.48
CA LEU A 141 -6.19 3.19 0.59
C LEU A 141 -7.04 3.02 -0.67
N GLY A 142 -7.28 4.11 -1.41
CA GLY A 142 -7.98 4.02 -2.68
C GLY A 142 -7.91 5.28 -3.53
N GLU A 143 -7.87 5.10 -4.85
CA GLU A 143 -7.98 6.20 -5.82
C GLU A 143 -9.43 6.67 -5.95
N LEU A 144 -10.36 5.71 -5.88
CA LEU A 144 -11.81 5.91 -5.80
C LEU A 144 -12.31 5.02 -4.66
N PRO A 145 -12.76 5.58 -3.53
CA PRO A 145 -12.99 4.82 -2.28
C PRO A 145 -13.86 3.56 -2.42
N VAL A 146 -14.71 3.50 -3.46
CA VAL A 146 -15.67 2.40 -3.68
C VAL A 146 -15.23 1.40 -4.76
N VAL A 147 -14.35 1.81 -5.69
CA VAL A 147 -14.09 1.06 -6.95
C VAL A 147 -12.63 0.61 -7.09
N ARG A 148 -11.68 1.39 -6.56
CA ARG A 148 -10.24 1.14 -6.69
C ARG A 148 -9.62 1.12 -5.30
N GLN A 149 -9.53 -0.06 -4.71
CA GLN A 149 -8.96 -0.28 -3.39
C GLN A 149 -7.49 -0.67 -3.49
N ALA A 150 -6.71 -0.24 -2.52
CA ALA A 150 -5.35 -0.66 -2.26
C ALA A 150 -5.18 -0.84 -0.75
N THR A 151 -4.71 -1.99 -0.29
CA THR A 151 -4.29 -2.19 1.09
C THR A 151 -2.78 -2.16 1.12
N PHE A 152 -2.22 -1.32 2.00
CA PHE A 152 -0.80 -1.35 2.34
C PHE A 152 -0.65 -1.91 3.75
N SER A 153 0.29 -2.83 3.94
CA SER A 153 0.57 -3.43 5.25
C SER A 153 2.04 -3.73 5.44
N ILE A 154 2.50 -3.69 6.69
CA ILE A 154 3.84 -4.01 7.12
C ILE A 154 3.74 -5.17 8.09
N TRP A 155 4.61 -6.16 7.90
CA TRP A 155 4.65 -7.37 8.69
C TRP A 155 6.02 -7.54 9.30
N GLU A 156 6.08 -8.12 10.50
CA GLU A 156 7.33 -8.47 11.18
C GLU A 156 8.23 -9.36 10.32
N SER A 157 7.63 -10.25 9.53
CA SER A 157 8.36 -11.14 8.63
C SER A 157 7.50 -11.65 7.48
N ALA A 158 8.16 -12.17 6.44
CA ALA A 158 7.51 -12.90 5.36
C ALA A 158 6.67 -14.09 5.88
N ARG A 159 7.13 -14.74 6.96
CA ARG A 159 6.45 -15.88 7.58
C ARG A 159 5.14 -15.46 8.24
N ALA A 160 5.14 -14.39 9.03
CA ALA A 160 3.93 -13.86 9.67
C ALA A 160 2.86 -13.52 8.63
N MET A 161 3.26 -12.83 7.56
CA MET A 161 2.40 -12.50 6.43
C MET A 161 1.81 -13.75 5.76
N GLN A 162 2.64 -14.76 5.47
CA GLN A 162 2.17 -16.01 4.86
C GLN A 162 1.21 -16.78 5.78
N GLN A 163 1.46 -16.78 7.09
CA GLN A 163 0.56 -17.42 8.04
C GLN A 163 -0.83 -16.77 8.01
N TYR A 164 -0.91 -15.44 7.97
CA TYR A 164 -2.20 -14.75 7.81
C TYR A 164 -2.86 -15.09 6.47
N ALA A 165 -2.14 -14.97 5.35
CA ALA A 165 -2.70 -15.17 4.02
C ALA A 165 -3.21 -16.59 3.76
N TYR A 166 -2.54 -17.61 4.31
CA TYR A 166 -2.80 -19.02 3.99
C TYR A 166 -3.37 -19.86 5.13
N ARG A 167 -3.47 -19.37 6.38
CA ARG A 167 -4.06 -20.16 7.48
C ARG A 167 -5.40 -19.65 7.97
N ASP A 168 -5.75 -18.39 7.72
CA ASP A 168 -7.07 -17.89 8.06
C ASP A 168 -8.09 -18.38 7.02
N GLU A 169 -8.96 -19.32 7.42
CA GLU A 169 -10.02 -19.87 6.57
C GLU A 169 -10.93 -18.79 5.99
N LYS A 170 -11.14 -17.67 6.71
CA LYS A 170 -11.91 -16.53 6.19
C LYS A 170 -11.17 -15.82 5.05
N HIS A 171 -9.84 -15.75 5.12
CA HIS A 171 -9.03 -15.12 4.08
C HIS A 171 -8.96 -15.99 2.83
N LYS A 172 -8.80 -17.32 2.99
CA LYS A 172 -8.90 -18.28 1.87
C LYS A 172 -10.26 -18.20 1.18
N GLU A 173 -11.34 -18.12 1.94
CA GLU A 173 -12.70 -18.05 1.39
C GLU A 173 -12.90 -16.76 0.58
N VAL A 174 -12.39 -15.62 1.04
CA VAL A 174 -12.41 -14.37 0.27
C VAL A 174 -11.59 -14.49 -1.01
N ILE A 175 -10.39 -15.08 -0.97
CA ILE A 175 -9.56 -15.31 -2.17
C ILE A 175 -10.31 -16.22 -3.17
N ARG A 176 -10.93 -17.29 -2.67
CA ARG A 176 -11.72 -18.24 -3.48
C ARG A 176 -12.92 -17.56 -4.13
N LEU A 177 -13.74 -16.87 -3.35
CA LEU A 177 -14.93 -16.15 -3.84
C LEU A 177 -14.56 -15.08 -4.85
N THR A 178 -13.48 -14.35 -4.61
CA THR A 178 -12.95 -13.33 -5.53
C THR A 178 -12.62 -13.91 -6.90
N ARG A 179 -11.94 -15.06 -6.95
CA ARG A 179 -11.59 -15.76 -8.19
C ARG A 179 -12.84 -16.31 -8.89
N GLN A 180 -13.75 -16.93 -8.14
CA GLN A 180 -14.98 -17.52 -8.68
C GLN A 180 -15.90 -16.46 -9.29
N GLU A 181 -16.03 -15.32 -8.62
CA GLU A 181 -16.95 -14.27 -9.02
C GLU A 181 -16.33 -13.30 -10.05
N LYS A 182 -15.05 -13.43 -10.39
CA LYS A 182 -14.33 -12.52 -11.30
C LYS A 182 -14.59 -11.05 -10.93
N TRP A 183 -14.52 -10.73 -9.64
CA TRP A 183 -14.85 -9.40 -9.12
C TRP A 183 -13.91 -8.32 -9.64
N TYR A 184 -12.68 -8.68 -10.00
CA TYR A 184 -11.67 -7.73 -10.41
C TYR A 184 -11.66 -7.52 -11.92
N GLY A 185 -11.65 -6.25 -12.32
CA GLY A 185 -11.28 -5.84 -13.67
C GLY A 185 -9.76 -5.78 -13.84
N GLU A 186 -9.04 -5.52 -12.75
CA GLU A 186 -7.59 -5.45 -12.71
C GLU A 186 -7.12 -5.63 -11.25
N GLU A 187 -5.96 -6.26 -11.03
CA GLU A 187 -5.39 -6.49 -9.70
C GLU A 187 -3.87 -6.34 -9.75
N LEU A 188 -3.27 -5.92 -8.64
CA LEU A 188 -1.82 -5.94 -8.42
C LEU A 188 -1.51 -6.40 -7.00
N PHE A 189 -0.62 -7.38 -6.86
CA PHE A 189 -0.08 -7.83 -5.59
C PHE A 189 1.43 -7.66 -5.62
N ALA A 190 1.97 -6.83 -4.73
CA ALA A 190 3.40 -6.61 -4.61
C ALA A 190 3.88 -6.83 -3.17
N ARG A 191 5.08 -7.38 -3.05
CA ARG A 191 5.80 -7.59 -1.80
C ARG A 191 7.13 -6.88 -1.87
N PHE A 192 7.52 -6.25 -0.78
CA PHE A 192 8.72 -5.43 -0.69
C PHE A 192 9.50 -5.75 0.57
N ARG A 193 10.82 -5.71 0.46
CA ARG A 193 11.70 -5.55 1.62
C ARG A 193 11.63 -4.09 2.04
N VAL A 194 11.48 -3.85 3.33
CA VAL A 194 11.61 -2.48 3.85
C VAL A 194 13.09 -2.16 4.02
N LEU A 195 13.56 -1.09 3.38
CA LEU A 195 14.95 -0.65 3.45
C LEU A 195 15.17 0.34 4.59
N SER A 196 14.22 1.26 4.77
CA SER A 196 14.24 2.23 5.86
C SER A 196 12.86 2.85 6.04
N SER A 197 12.65 3.50 7.18
CA SER A 197 11.49 4.34 7.39
C SER A 197 11.80 5.54 8.28
N GLU A 198 11.01 6.60 8.11
CA GLU A 198 11.18 7.86 8.83
C GLU A 198 9.81 8.49 9.13
N GLY A 199 9.78 9.32 10.17
CA GLY A 199 8.57 9.99 10.62
C GLY A 199 7.61 9.08 11.38
N THR A 200 6.34 9.48 11.47
CA THR A 200 5.35 8.84 12.34
C THR A 200 4.00 8.68 11.66
N TRP A 201 3.29 7.63 12.05
CA TRP A 201 1.92 7.37 11.69
C TRP A 201 1.17 6.87 12.94
N GLY A 202 0.12 7.58 13.34
CA GLY A 202 -0.53 7.39 14.62
C GLY A 202 0.38 7.73 15.80
N GLY A 203 1.25 8.74 15.64
CA GLY A 203 2.17 9.20 16.69
C GLY A 203 3.39 8.30 16.96
N LYS A 204 3.59 7.22 16.19
CA LYS A 204 4.76 6.34 16.31
C LYS A 204 5.33 6.00 14.94
N ASN A 205 6.61 5.63 14.87
CA ASN A 205 7.12 4.95 13.67
C ASN A 205 6.71 3.46 13.75
N PRO A 206 5.90 2.94 12.81
CA PRO A 206 5.50 1.53 12.75
C PRO A 206 6.64 0.50 12.81
N LEU A 207 7.85 0.90 12.43
CA LEU A 207 9.03 0.03 12.39
C LEU A 207 10.03 0.30 13.52
N ALA A 208 9.75 1.23 14.45
CA ALA A 208 10.67 1.54 15.55
C ALA A 208 10.98 0.32 16.43
N SER A 209 10.00 -0.55 16.65
CA SER A 209 10.16 -1.78 17.45
C SER A 209 10.82 -2.93 16.70
N ALA A 210 11.00 -2.80 15.39
CA ALA A 210 11.56 -3.84 14.55
C ALA A 210 13.11 -3.80 14.56
N GLY A 211 13.72 -2.67 14.93
CA GLY A 211 15.19 -2.51 14.96
C GLY A 211 15.77 -2.05 13.61
N SER A 212 17.05 -1.70 13.58
CA SER A 212 17.75 -1.33 12.34
C SER A 212 18.00 -2.59 11.51
N PHE A 213 17.58 -2.58 10.24
CA PHE A 213 17.78 -3.67 9.27
C PHE A 213 18.67 -3.24 8.11
#